data_AF-A0A2I0K6Y8-F1
#
_entry.id   AF-A0A2I0K6Y8-F1
#
_cell.length_a   1.000
_cell.length_b   1.000
_cell.length_c   1.000
_cell.angle_alpha   90.00
_cell.angle_beta   90.00
_cell.angle_gamma   90.00
#
_symmetry.space_group_name_H-M   'P 1'
#
loop_
_entity.id
_entity.type
_entity.pdbx_description
1 polymer ?
#
loop_
_entity_poly.entity_id
_entity_poly.type
_entity_poly.pdbx_seq_one_letter_code
_entity_poly.pdbx_strand_id
1 'polypeptide(L)'
;MKNQFVDALATLASMVRIMKENLVEPLEFEIAKGPAHCDMIETVDGKPWYADIKHLLHTGQFLVFIDRHDRRTLRRIAAHFFLSGETFYRRSFDATLLRSVDGNEAQRLMEEVCIKRIADLT
;
A
#
# COMPACT_ATOMS: atom_id res chain seq x y z
N MET A 1 -1.21 -48.47 11.47
CA MET A 1 -1.15 -47.63 10.26
C MET A 1 -1.00 -46.18 10.71
N LYS A 2 0.09 -45.50 10.36
CA LYS A 2 0.26 -44.06 10.65
C LYS A 2 -0.56 -43.26 9.63
N ASN A 3 -1.43 -42.38 10.10
CA ASN A 3 -2.28 -41.56 9.24
C ASN A 3 -1.44 -40.41 8.68
N GLN A 4 -0.96 -40.58 7.45
CA GLN A 4 -0.12 -39.61 6.73
C GLN A 4 -0.79 -38.22 6.63
N PHE A 5 -2.11 -38.16 6.68
CA PHE A 5 -2.86 -36.91 6.66
C PHE A 5 -2.67 -36.09 7.95
N VAL A 6 -2.55 -36.78 9.10
CA VAL A 6 -2.30 -36.14 10.40
C VAL A 6 -0.89 -35.57 10.44
N ASP A 7 0.09 -36.30 9.93
CA ASP A 7 1.49 -35.84 9.88
C ASP A 7 1.67 -34.64 8.92
N ALA A 8 0.95 -34.64 7.78
CA ALA A 8 0.91 -33.51 6.87
C ALA A 8 0.25 -32.27 7.49
N LEU A 9 -0.87 -32.46 8.22
CA LEU A 9 -1.53 -31.37 8.94
C LEU A 9 -0.64 -30.79 10.04
N ALA A 10 0.04 -31.65 10.79
CA ALA A 10 0.97 -31.23 11.85
C ALA A 10 2.16 -30.45 11.29
N THR A 11 2.66 -30.85 10.11
CA THR A 11 3.74 -30.16 9.41
C THR A 11 3.30 -28.78 8.94
N LEU A 12 2.12 -28.67 8.32
CA LEU A 12 1.56 -27.38 7.90
C LEU A 12 1.29 -26.46 9.10
N ALA A 13 0.70 -26.99 10.17
CA ALA A 13 0.46 -26.22 11.40
C ALA A 13 1.76 -25.73 12.04
N SER A 14 2.83 -26.55 12.03
CA SER A 14 4.15 -26.14 12.52
C SER A 14 4.78 -25.07 11.64
N MET A 15 4.66 -25.15 10.31
CA MET A 15 5.17 -24.13 9.40
C MET A 15 4.47 -22.77 9.60
N VAL A 16 3.14 -22.79 9.75
CA VAL A 16 2.36 -21.58 10.05
C VAL A 16 2.76 -20.98 11.40
N ARG A 17 3.03 -21.82 12.41
CA ARG A 17 3.51 -21.37 13.72
C ARG A 17 4.91 -20.77 13.63
N ILE A 18 5.83 -21.40 12.88
CA ILE A 18 7.18 -20.88 12.64
C ILE A 18 7.13 -19.53 11.91
N MET A 19 6.26 -19.34 10.92
CA MET A 19 6.08 -18.04 10.27
C MET A 19 5.48 -16.97 11.19
N LYS A 20 4.69 -17.38 12.18
CA LYS A 20 4.10 -16.47 13.19
C LYS A 20 5.11 -16.09 14.27
N GLU A 21 5.98 -17.02 14.67
CA GLU A 21 7.04 -16.84 15.66
C GLU A 21 8.25 -16.10 15.07
N ASN A 22 8.60 -16.39 13.81
CA ASN A 22 9.52 -15.61 12.98
C ASN A 22 8.74 -14.55 12.23
N LEU A 23 8.07 -13.65 12.99
CA LEU A 23 7.41 -12.46 12.47
C LEU A 23 8.12 -11.99 11.20
N VAL A 24 7.43 -12.16 10.08
CA VAL A 24 7.76 -11.72 8.72
C VAL A 24 8.94 -10.75 8.77
N GLU A 25 10.11 -11.21 8.34
CA GLU A 25 11.32 -10.39 8.30
C GLU A 25 10.91 -9.01 7.75
N PRO A 26 11.06 -7.92 8.53
CA PRO A 26 10.57 -6.62 8.13
C PRO A 26 11.14 -6.32 6.74
N LEU A 27 10.27 -6.00 5.79
CA LEU A 27 10.74 -5.59 4.47
C LEU A 27 11.57 -4.32 4.65
N GLU A 28 12.90 -4.46 4.65
CA GLU A 28 13.81 -3.33 4.76
C GLU A 28 13.79 -2.56 3.43
N PHE A 29 13.44 -1.29 3.50
CA PHE A 29 13.48 -0.39 2.34
C PHE A 29 14.25 0.87 2.71
N GLU A 30 15.09 1.33 1.79
CA GLU A 30 15.79 2.60 1.93
C GLU A 30 14.88 3.75 1.47
N ILE A 31 14.80 4.80 2.28
CA ILE A 31 14.06 6.01 1.93
C ILE A 31 15.02 6.96 1.20
N ALA A 32 14.81 7.15 -0.11
CA ALA A 32 15.53 8.16 -0.87
C ALA A 32 15.14 9.57 -0.38
N LYS A 33 16.14 10.38 0.03
CA LYS A 33 15.94 11.76 0.54
C LYS A 33 15.86 12.84 -0.55
N GLY A 34 15.91 12.47 -1.82
CA GLY A 34 15.78 13.41 -2.94
C GLY A 34 14.34 13.92 -3.12
N PRO A 35 14.11 14.94 -3.97
CA PRO A 35 12.76 15.35 -4.34
C PRO A 35 12.01 14.14 -4.91
N ALA A 36 11.04 13.62 -4.16
CA ALA A 36 10.27 12.47 -4.57
C ALA A 36 9.15 12.94 -5.50
N HIS A 37 9.02 12.30 -6.66
CA HIS A 37 7.83 12.42 -7.48
C HIS A 37 6.66 11.84 -6.66
N CYS A 38 5.76 12.70 -6.19
CA CYS A 38 4.54 12.27 -5.53
C CYS A 38 3.61 11.73 -6.61
N ASP A 39 3.23 10.47 -6.51
CA ASP A 39 2.21 9.91 -7.37
C ASP A 39 0.86 10.30 -6.79
N MET A 40 0.25 11.32 -7.39
CA MET A 40 -1.16 11.61 -7.14
C MET A 40 -1.91 10.38 -7.64
N ILE A 41 -2.74 9.76 -6.79
CA ILE A 41 -3.70 8.78 -7.28
C ILE A 41 -4.76 9.56 -8.03
N GLU A 42 -4.41 9.99 -9.24
CA GLU A 42 -5.37 10.44 -10.22
C GLU A 42 -6.28 9.25 -10.50
N THR A 43 -7.55 9.61 -10.67
CA THR A 43 -8.66 8.71 -10.78
C THR A 43 -8.36 7.52 -11.71
N VAL A 44 -8.24 6.31 -11.15
CA VAL A 44 -8.23 5.10 -11.98
C VAL A 44 -9.65 4.95 -12.55
N ASP A 45 -9.77 5.00 -13.87
CA ASP A 45 -11.06 5.02 -14.60
C ASP A 45 -11.99 6.19 -14.25
N GLY A 46 -11.46 7.35 -13.87
CA GLY A 46 -12.28 8.53 -13.55
C GLY A 46 -12.95 8.52 -12.17
N LYS A 47 -12.68 7.49 -11.33
CA LYS A 47 -13.18 7.37 -9.96
C LYS A 47 -12.10 7.70 -8.90
N PRO A 48 -12.44 8.45 -7.82
CA PRO A 48 -11.47 8.87 -6.79
C PRO A 48 -11.23 7.77 -5.74
N TRP A 49 -10.65 6.64 -6.15
CA TRP A 49 -10.49 5.45 -5.33
C TRP A 49 -9.55 5.58 -4.12
N TYR A 50 -8.86 6.71 -3.94
CA TYR A 50 -7.89 6.91 -2.85
C TYR A 50 -8.50 6.61 -1.47
N ALA A 51 -9.66 7.19 -1.17
CA ALA A 51 -10.33 7.00 0.13
C ALA A 51 -10.76 5.54 0.33
N ASP A 52 -11.28 4.90 -0.72
CA ASP A 52 -11.75 3.52 -0.68
C ASP A 52 -10.62 2.52 -0.48
N ILE A 53 -9.48 2.71 -1.16
CA ILE A 53 -8.31 1.85 -1.01
C ILE A 53 -7.70 2.05 0.39
N LYS A 54 -7.60 3.30 0.86
CA LYS A 54 -7.10 3.59 2.21
C LYS A 54 -7.98 2.93 3.27
N HIS A 55 -9.30 3.03 3.14
CA HIS A 55 -10.25 2.34 4.02
C HIS A 55 -10.08 0.82 3.96
N LEU A 56 -9.95 0.26 2.76
CA LEU A 56 -9.78 -1.18 2.55
C LEU A 56 -8.50 -1.71 3.22
N LEU A 57 -7.36 -1.01 3.07
CA LEU A 57 -6.11 -1.47 3.70
C LEU A 57 -6.13 -1.30 5.22
N HIS A 58 -6.78 -0.26 5.74
CA HIS A 58 -6.84 -0.02 7.18
C HIS A 58 -7.80 -0.99 7.89
N THR A 59 -8.96 -1.26 7.29
CA THR A 59 -10.04 -2.04 7.94
C THR A 59 -10.16 -3.48 7.43
N GLY A 60 -9.56 -3.79 6.28
CA GLY A 60 -9.77 -5.04 5.55
C GLY A 60 -11.16 -5.14 4.88
N GLN A 61 -11.96 -4.06 4.89
CA GLN A 61 -13.35 -4.08 4.45
C GLN A 61 -13.63 -3.05 3.33
N PHE A 62 -14.53 -3.41 2.42
CA PHE A 62 -15.08 -2.47 1.43
C PHE A 62 -16.17 -1.61 2.05
N LEU A 63 -16.34 -0.39 1.55
CA LEU A 63 -17.50 0.41 1.89
C LEU A 63 -18.80 -0.26 1.41
N VAL A 64 -19.89 0.03 2.12
CA VAL A 64 -21.20 -0.62 1.94
C VAL A 64 -21.77 -0.37 0.54
N PHE A 65 -21.50 0.80 -0.03
CA PHE A 65 -22.03 1.22 -1.33
C PHE A 65 -21.22 0.75 -2.54
N ILE A 66 -20.10 0.05 -2.34
CA ILE A 66 -19.26 -0.41 -3.45
C ILE A 66 -19.84 -1.68 -4.05
N ASP A 67 -20.16 -1.64 -5.34
CA ASP A 67 -20.73 -2.77 -6.06
C ASP A 67 -19.71 -3.91 -6.25
N ARG A 68 -20.19 -5.10 -6.67
CA ARG A 68 -19.34 -6.29 -6.78
C ARG A 68 -18.24 -6.16 -7.84
N HIS A 69 -18.50 -5.48 -8.94
CA HIS A 69 -17.54 -5.22 -10.00
C HIS A 69 -16.46 -4.26 -9.51
N ASP A 70 -16.87 -3.14 -8.91
CA ASP A 70 -15.96 -2.16 -8.31
C ASP A 70 -15.09 -2.78 -7.20
N ARG A 71 -15.65 -3.67 -6.37
CA ARG A 71 -14.87 -4.43 -5.38
C ARG A 71 -13.75 -5.26 -6.01
N ARG A 72 -14.00 -5.86 -7.19
CA ARG A 72 -12.97 -6.63 -7.91
C ARG A 72 -11.86 -5.71 -8.42
N THR A 73 -12.23 -4.56 -8.96
CA THR A 73 -11.29 -3.54 -9.43
C THR A 73 -10.46 -3.00 -8.27
N LEU A 74 -11.09 -2.63 -7.15
CA LEU A 74 -10.41 -2.19 -5.94
C LEU A 74 -9.43 -3.20 -5.39
N ARG A 75 -9.76 -4.50 -5.36
CA ARG A 75 -8.79 -5.54 -4.94
C ARG A 75 -7.54 -5.55 -5.80
N ARG A 76 -7.71 -5.41 -7.12
CA ARG A 76 -6.59 -5.40 -8.07
C ARG A 76 -5.73 -4.17 -7.87
N ILE A 77 -6.35 -3.00 -7.73
CA ILE A 77 -5.64 -1.74 -7.50
C ILE A 77 -4.92 -1.80 -6.15
N ALA A 78 -5.63 -2.16 -5.07
CA ALA A 78 -5.10 -2.23 -3.71
C ALA A 78 -3.91 -3.20 -3.56
N ALA A 79 -3.79 -4.21 -4.42
CA ALA A 79 -2.63 -5.11 -4.42
C ALA A 79 -1.30 -4.40 -4.75
N HIS A 80 -1.36 -3.23 -5.40
CA HIS A 80 -0.20 -2.39 -5.67
C HIS A 80 0.09 -1.39 -4.55
N PHE A 81 -0.71 -1.38 -3.48
CA PHE A 81 -0.55 -0.46 -2.38
C PHE A 81 -0.27 -1.19 -1.07
N PHE A 82 0.44 -0.52 -0.18
CA PHE A 82 0.61 -0.98 1.20
C PHE A 82 0.56 0.21 2.16
N LEU A 83 0.18 -0.08 3.40
CA LEU A 83 0.11 0.88 4.48
C LEU A 83 1.25 0.57 5.47
N SER A 84 2.09 1.57 5.78
CA SER A 84 3.13 1.47 6.81
C SER A 84 2.93 2.61 7.81
N GLY A 85 2.37 2.28 8.98
CA GLY A 85 1.88 3.27 9.92
C GLY A 85 0.73 4.07 9.32
N GLU A 86 0.86 5.39 9.29
CA GLU A 86 -0.13 6.29 8.66
C GLU A 86 0.17 6.56 7.18
N THR A 87 1.35 6.18 6.70
CA THR A 87 1.82 6.51 5.35
C THR A 87 1.40 5.43 4.37
N PHE A 88 0.79 5.89 3.27
CA PHE A 88 0.31 5.07 2.17
C PHE A 88 1.33 5.08 1.04
N TYR A 89 1.63 3.90 0.50
CA TYR A 89 2.64 3.74 -0.53
C TYR A 89 2.12 2.92 -1.70
N ARG A 90 2.49 3.35 -2.91
CA ARG A 90 2.32 2.59 -4.15
C ARG A 90 3.61 1.90 -4.52
N ARG A 91 3.52 0.62 -4.86
CA ARG A 91 4.62 -0.14 -5.45
C ARG A 91 4.67 0.16 -6.95
N SER A 92 5.77 0.76 -7.39
CA SER A 92 6.09 0.98 -8.79
C SER A 92 6.63 -0.32 -9.43
N PHE A 93 6.68 -0.35 -10.77
CA PHE A 93 7.15 -1.49 -11.55
C PHE A 93 8.64 -1.83 -11.29
N ASP A 94 9.43 -0.83 -10.93
CA ASP A 94 10.85 -0.94 -10.56
C ASP A 94 11.05 -1.32 -9.08
N ALA A 95 9.99 -1.73 -8.38
CA ALA A 95 9.96 -2.00 -6.94
C ALA A 95 10.20 -0.78 -6.04
N THR A 96 10.30 0.44 -6.60
CA THR A 96 10.33 1.68 -5.83
C THR A 96 8.99 1.89 -5.13
N LEU A 97 9.02 2.34 -3.87
CA LEU A 97 7.84 2.64 -3.08
C LEU A 97 7.60 4.15 -3.08
N LEU A 98 6.54 4.58 -3.75
CA LEU A 98 6.17 5.98 -3.87
C LEU A 98 5.15 6.34 -2.80
N ARG A 99 5.38 7.41 -2.05
CA ARG A 99 4.40 7.93 -1.09
C ARG A 99 3.18 8.43 -1.86
N SER A 100 2.03 7.85 -1.56
CA SER A 100 0.75 8.25 -2.12
C SER A 100 0.07 9.22 -1.16
N VAL A 101 -0.37 10.35 -1.71
CA VAL A 101 -1.02 11.44 -0.98
C VAL A 101 -2.38 11.74 -1.63
N ASP A 102 -3.30 12.32 -0.86
CA ASP A 102 -4.54 12.81 -1.43
C ASP A 102 -4.33 14.11 -2.23
N GLY A 103 -5.34 14.54 -3.00
CA GLY A 103 -5.22 15.72 -3.84
C GLY A 103 -4.94 17.01 -3.07
N ASN A 104 -5.42 17.15 -1.84
CA ASN A 104 -5.17 18.34 -1.03
C ASN A 104 -3.73 18.36 -0.52
N GLU A 105 -3.23 17.23 -0.05
CA GLU A 105 -1.84 17.09 0.37
C GLU A 105 -0.89 17.22 -0.83
N ALA A 106 -1.23 16.66 -1.99
CA ALA A 106 -0.47 16.85 -3.22
C ALA A 106 -0.37 18.35 -3.59
N GLN A 107 -1.48 19.09 -3.52
CA GLN A 107 -1.48 20.53 -3.77
C GLN A 107 -0.55 21.28 -2.82
N ARG A 108 -0.62 20.99 -1.51
CA ARG A 108 0.24 21.61 -0.51
C ARG A 108 1.72 21.30 -0.75
N LEU A 109 2.05 20.05 -1.09
CA LEU A 109 3.42 19.64 -1.40
C LEU A 109 3.93 20.33 -2.68
N MET A 110 3.08 20.49 -3.69
CA MET A 110 3.44 21.26 -4.90
C MET A 110 3.76 22.71 -4.57
N GLU A 111 2.96 23.36 -3.72
CA GLU A 111 3.21 24.73 -3.24
C GLU A 111 4.54 24.81 -2.47
N GLU A 112 4.81 23.88 -1.55
CA GLU A 112 6.07 23.85 -0.78
C GLU A 112 7.31 23.61 -1.66
N VAL A 113 7.22 22.71 -2.65
CA VAL A 113 8.30 22.46 -3.60
C VAL A 113 8.58 23.71 -4.46
N CYS A 114 7.53 24.39 -4.91
CA CYS A 114 7.67 25.66 -5.61
C CYS A 114 8.38 26.72 -4.76
N ILE A 115 8.00 26.86 -3.48
CA ILE A 115 8.62 27.83 -2.57
C ILE A 115 10.10 27.49 -2.30
N LYS A 116 10.44 26.22 -2.04
CA LYS A 116 11.84 25.80 -1.85
C LYS A 116 12.70 26.05 -3.07
N ARG A 117 12.17 25.77 -4.27
CA ARG A 117 12.88 26.01 -5.54
C ARG A 117 13.19 27.50 -5.75
N ILE A 118 12.31 28.40 -5.30
CA ILE A 118 12.54 29.84 -5.36
C ILE A 118 13.58 30.28 -4.32
N ALA A 119 13.51 29.76 -3.09
CA ALA A 119 14.47 30.08 -2.02
C ALA A 119 15.90 29.60 -2.34
N ASP A 120 16.06 28.47 -3.03
CA ASP A 120 17.38 27.98 -3.47
C ASP A 120 17.98 28.80 -4.64
N LEU A 121 17.19 29.71 -5.25
CA LEU A 121 17.59 30.57 -6.37
C LEU A 121 17.85 32.04 -5.97
N THR A 122 17.72 32.38 -4.68
CA THR A 122 17.96 33.72 -4.10
C THR A 122 19.00 33.68 -3.00
#